data_AF-A0A2E8K8G0-F1
#
_entry.id   AF-A0A2E8K8G0-F1
#
_cell.length_a   1.000
_cell.length_b   1.000
_cell.length_c   1.000
_cell.angle_alpha   90.00
_cell.angle_beta   90.00
_cell.angle_gamma   90.00
#
_symmetry.space_group_name_H-M   'P 1'
#
loop_
_entity.id
_entity.type
_entity.pdbx_description
1 polymer ?
#
loop_
_entity_poly.entity_id
_entity_poly.type
_entity_poly.pdbx_seq_one_letter_code
_entity_poly.pdbx_strand_id
1 'polypeptide(L)' 'MKNHTEKLPLPLVGMLSGMVFGVALGVAAVFYLEVESALDQVCLVGISLLAFQLFGSTVGSAIGKA' A
#
# COMPACT_ATOMS: atom_id res chain seq x y z
N MET A 1 0.99 -25.42 -26.31
CA MET A 1 0.19 -25.17 -25.09
C MET A 1 0.71 -23.90 -24.43
N LYS A 2 -0.07 -22.82 -24.44
CA LYS A 2 0.31 -21.54 -23.80
C LYS A 2 0.23 -21.72 -22.28
N ASN A 3 1.34 -21.52 -21.61
CA ASN A 3 1.46 -21.65 -20.16
C ASN A 3 0.76 -20.43 -19.52
N HIS A 4 -0.48 -20.62 -19.06
CA HIS A 4 -1.33 -19.59 -18.42
C HIS A 4 -1.12 -19.52 -16.89
N THR A 5 0.10 -19.79 -16.45
CA THR A 5 0.49 -19.77 -15.03
C THR A 5 0.87 -18.34 -14.63
N GLU A 6 -0.02 -17.69 -13.89
CA GLU A 6 0.31 -16.93 -12.67
C GLU A 6 1.21 -15.68 -12.77
N LYS A 7 1.12 -14.87 -13.84
CA LYS A 7 1.66 -13.51 -13.78
C LYS A 7 0.73 -12.65 -12.93
N LEU A 8 0.95 -12.62 -11.62
CA LEU A 8 0.31 -11.64 -10.73
C LEU A 8 0.47 -10.26 -11.38
N PRO A 9 -0.62 -9.52 -11.67
CA PRO A 9 -0.49 -8.27 -12.39
C PRO A 9 0.46 -7.36 -11.61
N LEU A 10 1.51 -6.81 -12.25
CA LEU A 10 2.45 -5.88 -11.61
C LEU A 10 1.76 -4.79 -10.76
N PRO A 11 0.63 -4.19 -11.17
CA PRO A 11 -0.11 -3.28 -10.30
C PRO A 11 -0.65 -3.92 -9.01
N LEU A 12 -1.00 -5.21 -9.01
CA LEU A 12 -1.42 -5.94 -7.81
C LEU A 12 -0.24 -6.22 -6.87
N VAL A 13 0.94 -6.54 -7.41
CA VAL A 13 2.18 -6.64 -6.61
C VAL A 13 2.54 -5.27 -6.00
N GLY A 14 2.43 -4.21 -6.78
CA GLY A 14 2.62 -2.84 -6.33
C GLY A 14 1.64 -2.44 -5.23
N MET A 15 0.37 -2.82 -5.36
CA MET A 15 -0.66 -2.59 -4.35
C MET A 15 -0.37 -3.35 -3.04
N LEU A 16 0.00 -4.63 -3.12
CA LEU A 16 0.33 -5.45 -1.95
C LEU A 16 1.58 -4.95 -1.21
N SER A 17 2.62 -4.56 -1.94
CA SER A 17 3.81 -3.94 -1.34
C SER A 17 3.47 -2.60 -0.71
N GLY A 18 2.68 -1.76 -1.40
CA GLY A 18 2.16 -0.50 -0.87
C GLY A 18 1.35 -0.67 0.42
N MET A 19 0.58 -1.76 0.54
CA MET A 19 -0.15 -2.08 1.78
C MET A 19 0.79 -2.31 2.96
N VAL A 20 1.83 -3.14 2.80
CA VAL A 20 2.78 -3.43 3.89
C VAL A 20 3.52 -2.17 4.32
N PHE A 21 3.99 -1.36 3.36
CA PHE A 21 4.68 -0.10 3.66
C PHE A 21 3.73 0.94 4.28
N GLY A 22 2.50 1.06 3.77
CA GLY A 22 1.51 2.00 4.27
C GLY A 22 1.10 1.70 5.71
N VAL A 23 0.89 0.43 6.06
CA VAL A 23 0.64 0.04 7.46
C VAL A 23 1.83 0.36 8.34
N ALA A 24 3.05 -0.02 7.95
CA ALA A 24 4.24 0.20 8.76
C ALA A 24 4.47 1.70 9.04
N LEU A 25 4.34 2.55 8.02
CA LEU A 25 4.49 4.00 8.16
C LEU A 25 3.32 4.64 8.91
N GLY A 26 2.09 4.18 8.68
CA GLY A 26 0.92 4.65 9.41
C GLY A 26 1.02 4.38 10.91
N VAL A 27 1.43 3.16 11.27
CA VAL A 27 1.67 2.78 12.67
C VAL A 27 2.83 3.58 13.26
N ALA A 28 3.94 3.73 12.53
CA ALA A 28 5.06 4.56 12.98
C ALA A 28 4.64 6.03 13.21
N ALA A 29 3.78 6.59 12.36
CA ALA A 29 3.26 7.95 12.50
C ALA A 29 2.37 8.09 13.74
N VAL A 30 1.54 7.08 14.05
CA VAL A 30 0.74 7.05 15.29
C VAL A 30 1.62 7.09 16.52
N PHE A 31 2.70 6.28 16.56
CA PHE A 31 3.65 6.29 17.67
C PHE A 31 4.42 7.62 17.77
N TYR A 32 4.77 8.22 16.63
CA TYR A 32 5.53 9.48 16.61
C TYR A 32 4.68 10.69 17.03
N LEU A 33 3.40 10.70 16.69
CA LEU A 33 2.47 11.80 17.00
C LEU A 33 1.73 11.61 18.34
N GLU A 34 2.01 10.52 19.06
CA GLU A 34 1.39 10.18 20.35
C GLU A 34 -0.15 10.29 20.33
N VAL A 35 -0.76 9.83 19.23
CA VAL A 35 -2.20 9.97 19.02
C VAL A 35 -2.96 9.09 20.02
N GLU A 36 -3.63 9.70 21.00
CA GLU A 36 -4.42 8.97 22.01
C GLU A 36 -5.77 8.47 21.48
N SER A 37 -6.36 9.18 20.52
CA SER A 37 -7.70 8.85 20.04
C SER A 37 -7.67 7.69 19.05
N ALA A 38 -8.31 6.57 19.40
CA ALA A 38 -8.37 5.37 18.55
C ALA A 38 -8.96 5.65 17.16
N LEU A 39 -9.92 6.59 17.06
CA LEU A 39 -10.49 6.97 15.77
C LEU A 39 -9.46 7.68 14.88
N ASP A 40 -8.65 8.55 15.48
CA ASP A 40 -7.60 9.29 14.78
C ASP A 40 -6.47 8.35 14.36
N GLN A 41 -6.07 7.42 15.24
CA GLN A 41 -5.10 6.36 14.93
C GLN A 41 -5.51 5.54 13.70
N VAL A 42 -6.75 5.03 13.68
CA VAL A 42 -7.28 4.25 12.56
C VAL A 42 -7.36 5.09 11.29
N CYS A 43 -7.74 6.36 11.40
CA CYS A 43 -7.80 7.26 10.26
C CYS A 43 -6.42 7.51 9.65
N LEU A 44 -5.41 7.75 10.49
CA LEU A 44 -4.01 7.99 10.09
C LEU A 44 -3.39 6.75 9.42
N VAL A 45 -3.61 5.58 10.00
CA VAL A 45 -3.20 4.30 9.41
C VAL A 45 -3.97 4.04 8.12
N GLY A 46 -5.28 4.30 8.09
CA GLY A 46 -6.10 4.09 6.89
C GLY A 46 -5.67 4.98 5.71
N ILE A 47 -5.44 6.27 5.95
CA ILE A 47 -5.02 7.23 4.91
C ILE A 47 -3.64 6.85 4.36
N SER A 48 -2.68 6.52 5.23
CA SER A 48 -1.34 6.09 4.80
C SER A 48 -1.40 4.80 3.99
N LEU A 49 -2.17 3.81 4.46
CA LEU A 49 -2.37 2.54 3.78
C LEU A 49 -2.98 2.72 2.38
N LEU A 50 -4.02 3.55 2.25
CA LEU A 50 -4.63 3.87 0.95
C LEU A 50 -3.67 4.64 0.03
N ALA A 51 -2.93 5.62 0.57
CA ALA A 51 -1.98 6.42 -0.19
C ALA A 51 -0.87 5.55 -0.80
N PHE A 52 -0.27 4.66 -0.01
CA PHE A 52 0.78 3.78 -0.51
C PHE A 52 0.27 2.66 -1.42
N GLN A 53 -0.96 2.18 -1.24
CA GLN A 53 -1.60 1.27 -2.20
C GLN A 53 -1.83 1.92 -3.57
N LEU A 54 -2.36 3.15 -3.59
CA LEU A 54 -2.57 3.90 -4.82
C LEU A 54 -1.23 4.23 -5.49
N PHE A 55 -0.22 4.60 -4.70
CA PHE A 55 1.12 4.84 -5.21
C PHE A 55 1.73 3.58 -5.82
N GLY A 56 1.73 2.47 -5.08
CA GLY A 56 2.30 1.20 -5.53
C GLY A 56 1.59 0.63 -6.77
N SER A 57 0.26 0.72 -6.83
CA SER A 57 -0.51 0.33 -8.02
C SER A 57 -0.22 1.23 -9.23
N THR A 58 -0.04 2.54 -9.02
CA THR A 58 0.34 3.49 -10.09
C THR A 58 1.73 3.19 -10.63
N VAL A 59 2.72 2.97 -9.75
CA VAL A 59 4.09 2.60 -10.14
C VAL A 59 4.10 1.25 -10.85
N GLY A 60 3.41 0.24 -10.30
CA GLY A 60 3.30 -1.08 -10.93
C GLY A 60 2.62 -1.03 -12.30
N SER A 61 1.63 -0.15 -12.48
CA SER A 61 0.98 0.10 -13.76
C SER A 61 1.92 0.82 -14.75
N ALA A 62 2.67 1.83 -14.30
CA ALA A 62 3.63 2.55 -15.12
C ALA A 62 4.77 1.64 -15.60
N ILE A 63 5.30 0.77 -14.73
CA ILE A 63 6.35 -0.20 -15.07
C ILE A 63 5.79 -1.29 -16.00
N GLY A 64 4.58 -1.79 -15.75
CA GLY A 64 3.97 -2.83 -16.59
C GLY A 64 3.56 -2.36 -18.00
N LYS A 65 3.58 -1.05 -18.25
CA LYS A 65 3.28 -0.42 -19.55
C LYS A 65 4.54 0.03 -20.30
N ALA A 66 5.69 0.13 -19.63
CA ALA A 66 7.00 0.40 -20.23
C ALA A 66 7.59 -0.87 -20.86
#